data_AF-A0A0K2RCG4-F1
#
_entry.id   AF-A0A0K2RCG4-F1
#
_cell.length_a   1.000
_cell.length_b   1.000
_cell.length_c   1.000
_cell.angle_alpha   90.00
_cell.angle_beta   90.00
_cell.angle_gamma   90.00
#
_symmetry.space_group_name_H-M   'P 1'
#
loop_
_entity.id
_entity.type
_entity.pdbx_description
1 polymer ?
#
loop_
_entity_poly.entity_id
_entity_poly.type
_entity_poly.pdbx_seq_one_letter_code
_entity_poly.pdbx_strand_id
1 'polypeptide(L)'
;MTGDGVNDALALKEADIGIAMDSAAAATKAVSRLVLLDGRFDRLPGVVAEGRRVIANIERVSALFLSKTAYAIVLSATFGALLWDFPFLPRQLSATDGLTIGIPAFFLALMPNNRRYTPGFLKRSLSFAVPSGFVVAAAVLAVNVYATVVGAHTVSATRTASVLALSLTGLWILAAISRPLNLRRATIIGTMYLGLVFVVGTPFSKTSSAWNGHRTIF
;
A
#
# COMPACT_ATOMS: atom_id res chain seq x y z
N MET A 1 -11.66 -29.23 1.97
CA MET A 1 -11.84 -30.67 2.30
C MET A 1 -11.06 -30.98 3.57
N THR A 2 -11.55 -31.89 4.41
CA THR A 2 -10.84 -32.36 5.62
C THR A 2 -10.66 -33.86 5.53
N GLY A 3 -9.50 -34.38 5.96
CA GLY A 3 -9.24 -35.81 5.93
C GLY A 3 -8.12 -36.21 6.89
N ASP A 4 -8.08 -37.49 7.22
CA ASP A 4 -7.12 -38.08 8.17
C ASP A 4 -6.46 -39.36 7.64
N GLY A 5 -7.10 -40.06 6.71
CA GLY A 5 -6.58 -41.28 6.11
C GLY A 5 -5.71 -41.06 4.87
N VAL A 6 -4.89 -42.06 4.52
CA VAL A 6 -4.10 -42.06 3.27
C VAL A 6 -5.00 -41.99 2.04
N ASN A 7 -6.22 -42.53 2.14
CA ASN A 7 -7.23 -42.50 1.08
C ASN A 7 -7.71 -41.08 0.77
N ASP A 8 -7.68 -40.17 1.75
CA ASP A 8 -8.10 -38.78 1.58
C ASP A 8 -7.03 -37.92 0.90
N ALA A 9 -5.80 -38.44 0.75
CA ALA A 9 -4.66 -37.66 0.29
C ALA A 9 -4.87 -37.06 -1.11
N LEU A 10 -5.44 -37.82 -2.05
CA LEU A 10 -5.70 -37.32 -3.41
C LEU A 10 -6.74 -36.20 -3.38
N ALA A 11 -7.82 -36.39 -2.63
CA ALA A 11 -8.91 -35.44 -2.56
C ALA A 11 -8.53 -34.16 -1.78
N LEU A 12 -7.68 -34.27 -0.75
CA LEU A 12 -7.06 -33.13 -0.07
C LEU A 12 -6.10 -32.35 -0.98
N LYS A 13 -5.41 -33.03 -1.89
CA LYS A 13 -4.52 -32.42 -2.88
C LYS A 13 -5.28 -31.64 -3.95
N GLU A 14 -6.44 -32.14 -4.37
CA GLU A 14 -7.29 -31.50 -5.38
C GLU A 14 -8.15 -30.37 -4.80
N ALA A 15 -8.48 -30.40 -3.52
CA ALA A 15 -9.25 -29.35 -2.88
C ALA A 15 -8.49 -28.01 -2.85
N ASP A 16 -9.21 -26.91 -3.06
CA ASP A 16 -8.67 -25.54 -2.95
C ASP A 16 -7.95 -25.32 -1.60
N ILE A 17 -8.53 -25.86 -0.53
CA ILE A 17 -7.94 -25.92 0.80
C ILE A 17 -8.19 -27.31 1.40
N GLY A 18 -7.14 -28.13 1.41
CA GLY A 18 -7.08 -29.38 2.14
C GLY A 18 -6.59 -29.20 3.58
N ILE A 19 -7.34 -29.74 4.55
CA ILE A 19 -7.08 -29.64 5.99
C ILE A 19 -6.84 -31.04 6.57
N ALA A 20 -5.67 -31.28 7.16
CA ALA A 20 -5.37 -32.51 7.86
C ALA A 20 -5.41 -32.32 9.38
N MET A 21 -5.81 -33.38 10.09
CA MET A 21 -5.74 -33.45 11.56
C MET A 21 -4.32 -33.86 11.99
N ASP A 22 -3.92 -33.57 13.24
CA ASP A 22 -2.61 -34.03 13.74
C ASP A 22 -2.47 -35.56 13.71
N SER A 23 -3.56 -36.27 14.03
CA SER A 23 -3.65 -37.73 13.95
C SER A 23 -3.69 -38.29 12.53
N ALA A 24 -3.70 -37.44 11.50
CA ALA A 24 -3.75 -37.88 10.12
C ALA A 24 -2.47 -38.62 9.70
N ALA A 25 -2.60 -39.52 8.72
CA ALA A 25 -1.48 -40.21 8.13
C ALA A 25 -0.43 -39.22 7.56
N ALA A 26 0.85 -39.60 7.61
CA ALA A 26 1.94 -38.73 7.18
C ALA A 26 1.77 -38.27 5.72
N ALA A 27 1.29 -39.16 4.84
CA ALA A 27 0.99 -38.84 3.45
C ALA A 27 -0.09 -37.75 3.33
N THR A 28 -1.13 -37.83 4.16
CA THR A 28 -2.26 -36.89 4.22
C THR A 28 -1.83 -35.53 4.74
N LYS A 29 -0.98 -35.48 5.77
CA LYS A 29 -0.38 -34.24 6.27
C LYS A 29 0.51 -33.58 5.23
N ALA A 30 1.31 -34.36 4.50
CA ALA A 30 2.25 -33.87 3.51
C ALA A 30 1.59 -33.19 2.30
N VAL A 31 0.38 -33.61 1.91
CA VAL A 31 -0.36 -33.01 0.78
C VAL A 31 -1.32 -31.90 1.21
N SER A 32 -1.63 -31.78 2.50
CA SER A 32 -2.56 -30.78 3.02
C SER A 32 -1.97 -29.36 3.00
N ARG A 33 -2.82 -28.36 2.81
CA ARG A 33 -2.44 -26.93 2.87
C ARG A 33 -2.43 -26.40 4.30
N LEU A 34 -3.15 -27.07 5.20
CA LEU A 34 -3.27 -26.71 6.61
C LEU A 34 -3.31 -27.97 7.47
N VAL A 35 -2.50 -28.01 8.53
CA VAL A 35 -2.47 -29.10 9.50
C VAL A 35 -2.89 -28.57 10.87
N LEU A 36 -3.89 -29.18 11.48
CA LEU A 36 -4.35 -28.85 12.83
C LEU A 36 -3.53 -29.63 13.85
N LEU A 37 -2.45 -29.04 14.36
CA LEU A 37 -1.51 -29.65 15.31
C LEU A 37 -2.16 -30.10 16.63
N ASP A 38 -3.22 -29.41 17.07
CA ASP A 38 -3.96 -29.79 18.28
C ASP A 38 -4.97 -30.92 18.00
N GLY A 39 -5.19 -31.30 16.73
CA GLY A 39 -6.21 -32.29 16.35
C GLY A 39 -7.65 -31.87 16.67
N ARG A 40 -7.92 -30.58 16.92
CA ARG A 40 -9.26 -30.10 17.30
C ARG A 40 -9.95 -29.31 16.19
N PHE A 41 -11.08 -29.82 15.73
CA PHE A 41 -11.89 -29.21 14.67
C PHE A 41 -12.57 -27.90 15.10
N ASP A 42 -12.78 -27.70 16.40
CA ASP A 42 -13.40 -26.50 16.97
C ASP A 42 -12.58 -25.22 16.77
N ARG A 43 -11.31 -25.33 16.35
CA ARG A 43 -10.45 -24.19 15.97
C ARG A 43 -10.77 -23.63 14.58
N LEU A 44 -11.36 -24.43 13.68
CA LEU A 44 -11.59 -24.04 12.29
C LEU A 44 -12.45 -22.78 12.11
N PRO A 45 -13.52 -22.55 12.89
CA PRO A 45 -14.25 -21.29 12.83
C PRO A 45 -13.35 -20.05 13.04
N GLY A 46 -12.37 -20.14 13.96
CA GLY A 46 -11.39 -19.08 14.20
C GLY A 46 -10.43 -18.87 13.02
N VAL A 47 -9.96 -19.96 12.42
CA VAL A 47 -9.10 -19.92 11.22
C VAL A 47 -9.83 -19.25 10.05
N VAL A 48 -11.09 -19.61 9.81
CA VAL A 48 -11.93 -19.00 8.77
C VAL A 48 -12.17 -17.52 9.06
N ALA A 49 -12.36 -17.14 10.34
CA ALA A 49 -12.52 -15.74 10.73
C ALA A 49 -11.26 -14.91 10.42
N GLU A 50 -10.06 -15.43 10.68
CA GLU A 50 -8.81 -14.77 10.32
C GLU A 50 -8.63 -14.65 8.79
N GLY A 51 -8.99 -15.69 8.02
CA GLY A 51 -8.99 -15.60 6.56
C GLY A 51 -9.90 -14.49 6.03
N ARG A 52 -11.12 -14.37 6.59
CA ARG A 52 -12.05 -13.28 6.25
C ARG A 52 -11.49 -11.90 6.60
N ARG A 53 -10.83 -11.79 7.76
CA ARG A 53 -10.18 -10.54 8.21
C ARG A 53 -9.08 -10.11 7.24
N VAL A 54 -8.22 -11.04 6.80
CA VAL A 54 -7.15 -10.77 5.83
C VAL A 54 -7.73 -10.23 4.52
N ILE A 55 -8.75 -10.90 3.95
CA ILE A 55 -9.41 -10.45 2.72
C ILE A 55 -9.99 -9.04 2.89
N ALA A 56 -10.68 -8.78 4.01
CA ALA A 56 -11.28 -7.47 4.28
C ALA A 56 -10.24 -6.35 4.49
N ASN A 57 -9.03 -6.69 4.94
CA ASN A 57 -7.94 -5.73 5.09
C ASN A 57 -7.18 -5.49 3.78
N ILE A 58 -7.03 -6.51 2.94
CA ILE A 58 -6.42 -6.38 1.62
C ILE A 58 -7.15 -5.33 0.79
N GLU A 59 -8.49 -5.27 0.81
CA GLU A 59 -9.23 -4.23 0.08
C GLU A 59 -8.80 -2.81 0.45
N ARG A 60 -8.61 -2.55 1.75
CA ARG A 60 -8.15 -1.26 2.24
C ARG A 60 -6.74 -0.94 1.75
N VAL A 61 -5.85 -1.93 1.83
CA VAL A 61 -4.45 -1.77 1.43
C VAL A 61 -4.33 -1.62 -0.08
N SER A 62 -5.05 -2.41 -0.86
CA SER A 62 -5.06 -2.33 -2.32
C SER A 62 -5.53 -0.99 -2.83
N ALA A 63 -6.48 -0.33 -2.16
CA ALA A 63 -6.87 1.03 -2.52
C ALA A 63 -5.69 2.03 -2.41
N LEU A 64 -4.81 1.91 -1.41
CA LEU A 64 -3.61 2.75 -1.28
C LEU A 64 -2.64 2.52 -2.45
N PHE A 65 -2.30 1.26 -2.72
CA PHE A 65 -1.37 0.90 -3.79
C PHE A 65 -1.91 1.26 -5.18
N LEU A 66 -3.21 1.02 -5.43
CA LEU A 66 -3.84 1.38 -6.70
C LEU A 66 -3.91 2.90 -6.89
N SER A 67 -4.12 3.68 -5.81
CA SER A 67 -4.11 5.15 -5.90
C SER A 67 -2.72 5.64 -6.31
N LYS A 68 -1.67 4.99 -5.81
CA LYS A 68 -0.29 5.23 -6.24
C LYS A 68 -0.08 4.96 -7.71
N THR A 69 -0.48 3.78 -8.17
CA THR A 69 -0.36 3.42 -9.57
C THR A 69 -1.13 4.42 -10.45
N ALA A 70 -2.32 4.85 -10.02
CA ALA A 70 -3.13 5.81 -10.75
C ALA A 70 -2.43 7.18 -10.89
N TYR A 71 -1.98 7.80 -9.80
CA TYR A 71 -1.27 9.09 -9.93
C TYR A 71 0.06 8.94 -10.67
N ALA A 72 0.77 7.81 -10.51
CA ALA A 72 2.05 7.59 -11.16
C ALA A 72 1.88 7.51 -12.68
N ILE A 73 0.88 6.77 -13.17
CA ILE A 73 0.56 6.70 -14.59
C ILE A 73 0.23 8.09 -15.14
N VAL A 74 -0.65 8.84 -14.46
CA VAL A 74 -1.05 10.19 -14.90
C VAL A 74 0.15 11.12 -14.93
N LEU A 75 0.95 11.19 -13.87
CA LEU A 75 2.12 12.06 -13.82
C LEU A 75 3.17 11.66 -14.87
N SER A 76 3.50 10.38 -14.99
CA SER A 76 4.46 9.92 -16.01
C SER A 76 3.98 10.23 -17.43
N ALA A 77 2.70 10.00 -17.73
CA ALA A 77 2.14 10.32 -19.04
C ALA A 77 2.15 11.83 -19.32
N THR A 78 1.76 12.66 -18.36
CA THR A 78 1.72 14.11 -18.54
C THR A 78 3.11 14.72 -18.65
N PHE A 79 4.05 14.39 -17.76
CA PHE A 79 5.42 14.92 -17.83
C PHE A 79 6.15 14.43 -19.08
N GLY A 80 5.93 13.17 -19.49
CA GLY A 80 6.48 12.63 -20.74
C GLY A 80 5.92 13.34 -21.98
N ALA A 81 4.60 13.56 -22.03
CA ALA A 81 3.96 14.25 -23.15
C ALA A 81 4.36 15.73 -23.27
N LEU A 82 4.60 16.41 -22.14
CA LEU A 82 5.01 17.82 -22.09
C LEU A 82 6.53 18.02 -22.18
N LEU A 83 7.31 16.94 -22.21
CA LEU A 83 8.78 16.96 -22.11
C LEU A 83 9.28 17.77 -20.90
N TRP A 84 8.58 17.67 -19.78
CA TRP A 84 8.98 18.34 -18.53
C TRP A 84 9.88 17.43 -17.70
N ASP A 85 10.84 18.05 -17.02
CA ASP A 85 11.65 17.35 -16.02
C ASP A 85 10.77 16.80 -14.90
N PHE A 86 10.96 15.53 -14.56
CA PHE A 86 10.19 14.90 -13.51
C PHE A 86 10.50 15.57 -12.16
N PRO A 87 9.47 15.98 -11.37
CA PRO A 87 9.65 16.93 -10.28
C PRO A 87 10.10 16.24 -8.97
N PHE A 88 10.45 14.96 -9.02
CA PHE A 88 10.79 14.15 -7.86
C PHE A 88 12.15 13.49 -8.01
N LEU A 89 12.94 13.50 -6.94
CA LEU A 89 14.12 12.64 -6.83
C LEU A 89 13.71 11.24 -6.33
N PRO A 90 14.39 10.16 -6.76
CA PRO A 90 14.10 8.80 -6.31
C PRO A 90 14.05 8.67 -4.78
N ARG A 91 14.98 9.32 -4.07
CA ARG A 91 15.02 9.34 -2.59
C ARG A 91 13.77 9.97 -1.97
N GLN A 92 13.26 11.05 -2.56
CA GLN A 92 12.07 11.76 -2.06
C GLN A 92 10.82 10.91 -2.26
N LEU A 93 10.72 10.21 -3.40
CA LEU A 93 9.65 9.25 -3.64
C LEU A 93 9.70 8.10 -2.64
N SER A 94 10.86 7.46 -2.43
CA SER A 94 10.97 6.35 -1.47
C SER A 94 10.56 6.77 -0.05
N ALA A 95 10.99 7.95 0.40
CA ALA A 95 10.61 8.47 1.71
C ALA A 95 9.10 8.74 1.79
N THR A 96 8.52 9.37 0.76
CA THR A 96 7.09 9.70 0.70
C THR A 96 6.24 8.43 0.65
N ASP A 97 6.62 7.46 -0.17
CA ASP A 97 5.94 6.17 -0.31
C ASP A 97 5.97 5.38 1.00
N GLY A 98 7.10 5.40 1.70
CA GLY A 98 7.23 4.76 3.00
C GLY A 98 6.23 5.32 4.01
N LEU A 99 6.09 6.65 4.08
CA LEU A 99 5.20 7.34 5.01
C LEU A 99 3.72 7.28 4.62
N THR A 100 3.41 7.35 3.33
CA THR A 100 2.01 7.45 2.87
C THR A 100 1.37 6.10 2.60
N ILE A 101 2.18 5.09 2.23
CA ILE A 101 1.70 3.79 1.74
C ILE A 101 2.34 2.65 2.51
N GLY A 102 3.67 2.51 2.48
CA GLY A 102 4.38 1.31 2.95
C GLY A 102 4.14 0.99 4.42
N ILE A 103 4.57 1.89 5.32
CA ILE A 103 4.47 1.70 6.76
C ILE A 103 2.99 1.59 7.19
N PRO A 104 2.07 2.48 6.76
CA PRO A 104 0.67 2.36 7.14
C PRO A 104 -0.01 1.10 6.63
N ALA A 105 0.27 0.68 5.39
CA ALA A 105 -0.32 -0.52 4.81
C ALA A 105 -0.02 -1.77 5.63
N PHE A 106 1.20 -1.90 6.15
CA PHE A 106 1.59 -2.99 7.03
C PHE A 106 0.71 -3.06 8.29
N PHE A 107 0.54 -1.94 8.99
CA PHE A 107 -0.30 -1.90 10.19
C PHE A 107 -1.79 -2.04 9.87
N LEU A 108 -2.25 -1.49 8.74
CA LEU A 108 -3.62 -1.63 8.26
C LEU A 108 -3.96 -3.08 7.88
N ALA A 109 -3.01 -3.83 7.32
CA ALA A 109 -3.17 -5.23 6.95
C ALA A 109 -3.38 -6.13 8.18
N LEU A 110 -2.68 -5.82 9.29
CA LEU A 110 -2.71 -6.61 10.52
C LEU A 110 -3.86 -6.23 11.47
N MET A 111 -4.61 -5.16 11.20
CA MET A 111 -5.62 -4.67 12.14
C MET A 111 -6.84 -5.61 12.26
N PRO A 112 -7.51 -5.67 13.43
CA PRO A 112 -8.77 -6.39 13.58
C PRO A 112 -9.84 -5.84 12.63
N ASN A 113 -10.54 -6.73 11.92
CA ASN A 113 -11.57 -6.36 10.98
C ASN A 113 -12.67 -7.43 10.92
N ASN A 114 -13.86 -7.06 11.38
CA ASN A 114 -15.02 -7.94 11.45
C ASN A 114 -15.97 -7.75 10.26
N ARG A 115 -15.55 -7.01 9.22
CA ARG A 115 -16.37 -6.83 8.01
C ARG A 115 -16.50 -8.17 7.27
N ARG A 116 -17.73 -8.48 6.87
CA ARG A 116 -18.00 -9.60 5.97
C ARG A 116 -17.47 -9.26 4.57
N TYR A 117 -16.95 -10.28 3.89
CA TYR A 117 -16.55 -10.16 2.48
C TYR A 117 -17.75 -9.72 1.62
N THR A 118 -17.51 -8.78 0.72
CA THR A 118 -18.47 -8.33 -0.28
C THR A 118 -17.90 -8.54 -1.68
N PRO A 119 -18.67 -9.12 -2.63
CA PRO A 119 -18.20 -9.38 -3.98
C PRO A 119 -17.95 -8.07 -4.74
N GLY A 120 -17.01 -8.05 -5.70
CA GLY A 120 -16.69 -6.86 -6.49
C GLY A 120 -15.52 -6.01 -5.97
N PHE A 121 -14.52 -6.67 -5.38
CA PHE A 121 -13.28 -6.07 -4.85
C PHE A 121 -12.61 -5.08 -5.81
N LEU A 122 -12.41 -5.47 -7.08
CA LEU A 122 -11.67 -4.67 -8.05
C LEU A 122 -12.40 -3.36 -8.36
N LYS A 123 -13.71 -3.43 -8.63
CA LYS A 123 -14.54 -2.27 -8.93
C LYS A 123 -14.54 -1.28 -7.77
N ARG A 124 -14.69 -1.74 -6.52
CA ARG A 124 -14.67 -0.87 -5.34
C ARG A 124 -13.31 -0.22 -5.15
N SER A 125 -12.23 -1.00 -5.22
CA SER A 125 -10.88 -0.48 -5.05
C SER A 125 -10.54 0.56 -6.11
N LEU A 126 -10.86 0.30 -7.39
CA LEU A 126 -10.65 1.25 -8.48
C LEU A 126 -11.55 2.48 -8.40
N SER A 127 -12.82 2.33 -7.97
CA SER A 127 -13.74 3.47 -7.83
C SER A 127 -13.27 4.52 -6.82
N PHE A 128 -12.44 4.11 -5.86
CA PHE A 128 -11.77 5.03 -4.95
C PHE A 128 -10.40 5.46 -5.47
N ALA A 129 -9.59 4.50 -5.93
CA ALA A 129 -8.19 4.71 -6.28
C ALA A 129 -7.98 5.59 -7.51
N VAL A 130 -8.81 5.45 -8.53
CA VAL A 130 -8.65 6.22 -9.77
C VAL A 130 -8.96 7.71 -9.53
N PRO A 131 -10.12 8.11 -8.97
CA PRO A 131 -10.39 9.52 -8.70
C PRO A 131 -9.38 10.15 -7.73
N SER A 132 -9.01 9.44 -6.67
CA SER A 132 -8.01 9.94 -5.71
C SER A 132 -6.63 10.10 -6.34
N GLY A 133 -6.21 9.17 -7.22
CA GLY A 133 -5.00 9.29 -8.02
C GLY A 133 -5.01 10.54 -8.93
N PHE A 134 -6.14 10.82 -9.58
CA PHE A 134 -6.29 12.05 -10.37
C PHE A 134 -6.19 13.32 -9.51
N VAL A 135 -6.76 13.33 -8.31
CA VAL A 135 -6.65 14.47 -7.38
C VAL A 135 -5.18 14.72 -6.98
N VAL A 136 -4.44 13.66 -6.66
CA VAL A 136 -3.00 13.77 -6.35
C VAL A 136 -2.22 14.29 -7.54
N ALA A 137 -2.44 13.73 -8.73
CA ALA A 137 -1.76 14.16 -9.94
C ALA A 137 -2.06 15.62 -10.27
N ALA A 138 -3.32 16.04 -10.17
CA ALA A 138 -3.74 17.42 -10.38
C ALA A 138 -3.07 18.38 -9.38
N ALA A 139 -2.96 18.00 -8.10
CA ALA A 139 -2.29 18.83 -7.10
C ALA A 139 -0.80 19.03 -7.42
N VAL A 140 -0.09 17.97 -7.82
CA VAL A 140 1.33 18.05 -8.21
C VAL A 140 1.49 18.84 -9.50
N LEU A 141 0.63 18.61 -10.50
CA LEU A 141 0.67 19.36 -11.76
C LEU A 141 0.37 20.84 -11.55
N ALA A 142 -0.57 21.20 -10.69
CA ALA A 142 -0.86 22.59 -10.36
C ALA A 142 0.36 23.31 -9.77
N VAL A 143 1.12 22.65 -8.89
CA VAL A 143 2.38 23.22 -8.36
C VAL A 143 3.39 23.46 -9.47
N ASN A 144 3.54 22.52 -10.41
CA ASN A 144 4.51 22.64 -11.50
C ASN A 144 4.10 23.67 -12.55
N VAL A 145 2.81 23.72 -12.91
CA VAL A 145 2.25 24.75 -13.80
C VAL A 145 2.40 26.14 -13.18
N TYR A 146 2.11 26.29 -11.88
CA TYR A 146 2.31 27.55 -11.19
C TYR A 146 3.78 27.99 -11.21
N ALA A 147 4.70 27.04 -10.97
CA ALA A 147 6.12 27.33 -10.98
C ALA A 147 6.62 27.77 -12.38
N THR A 148 6.10 27.19 -13.46
CA THR A 148 6.47 27.56 -14.83
C THR A 148 5.88 28.90 -15.26
N VAL A 149 4.63 29.21 -14.88
CA VAL A 149 3.96 30.47 -15.24
C VAL A 149 4.53 31.67 -14.49
N VAL A 150 4.84 31.52 -13.19
CA VAL A 150 5.37 32.63 -12.37
C VAL A 150 6.87 32.85 -12.58
N GLY A 151 7.61 31.83 -13.03
CA GLY A 151 8.98 31.95 -13.53
C GLY A 151 10.06 32.35 -12.51
N ALA A 152 9.72 32.63 -11.26
CA ALA A 152 10.62 33.19 -10.25
C ALA A 152 11.07 32.20 -9.15
N HIS A 153 11.00 30.88 -9.40
CA HIS A 153 11.29 29.87 -8.39
C HIS A 153 12.50 29.02 -8.74
N THR A 154 13.31 28.69 -7.73
CA THR A 154 14.43 27.75 -7.91
C THR A 154 13.90 26.34 -8.12
N VAL A 155 14.59 25.52 -8.91
CA VAL A 155 14.25 24.10 -9.15
C VAL A 155 14.08 23.34 -7.83
N SER A 156 14.91 23.65 -6.83
CA SER A 156 14.84 23.03 -5.50
C SER A 156 13.55 23.38 -4.75
N ALA A 157 13.06 24.61 -4.87
CA ALA A 157 11.80 25.04 -4.27
C ALA A 157 10.60 24.30 -4.91
N THR A 158 10.55 24.21 -6.24
CA THR A 158 9.49 23.51 -6.97
C THR A 158 9.43 22.01 -6.64
N ARG A 159 10.59 21.35 -6.55
CA ARG A 159 10.68 19.94 -6.12
C ARG A 159 10.17 19.75 -4.69
N THR A 160 10.57 20.62 -3.77
CA THR A 160 10.10 20.57 -2.38
C THR A 160 8.59 20.76 -2.27
N ALA A 161 8.04 21.74 -3.00
CA ALA A 161 6.60 21.99 -3.06
C ALA A 161 5.83 20.79 -3.66
N SER A 162 6.38 20.17 -4.71
CA SER A 162 5.78 18.96 -5.33
C SER A 162 5.78 17.77 -4.36
N VAL A 163 6.87 17.54 -3.64
CA VAL A 163 6.96 16.49 -2.61
C VAL A 163 5.99 16.73 -1.47
N LEU A 164 5.85 17.98 -1.01
CA LEU A 164 4.87 18.35 0.01
C LEU A 164 3.44 18.12 -0.48
N ALA A 165 3.11 18.53 -1.71
CA ALA A 165 1.80 18.30 -2.31
C ALA A 165 1.49 16.81 -2.40
N LEU A 166 2.44 15.99 -2.89
CA LEU A 166 2.31 14.53 -2.95
C LEU A 166 2.13 13.91 -1.55
N SER A 167 2.93 14.34 -0.58
CA SER A 167 2.90 13.80 0.78
C SER A 167 1.59 14.13 1.49
N LEU A 168 1.14 15.38 1.42
CA LEU A 168 -0.10 15.83 2.07
C LEU A 168 -1.34 15.16 1.45
N THR A 169 -1.39 15.07 0.12
CA THR A 169 -2.49 14.39 -0.57
C THR A 169 -2.44 12.87 -0.37
N GLY A 170 -1.26 12.26 -0.32
CA GLY A 170 -1.09 10.84 0.05
C GLY A 170 -1.55 10.53 1.47
N LEU A 171 -1.21 11.38 2.45
CA LEU A 171 -1.70 11.25 3.82
C LEU A 171 -3.20 11.50 3.93
N TRP A 172 -3.76 12.40 3.11
CA TRP A 172 -5.21 12.57 2.99
C TRP A 172 -5.89 11.30 2.48
N ILE A 173 -5.34 10.64 1.46
CA ILE A 173 -5.84 9.33 0.97
C ILE A 173 -5.82 8.30 2.10
N LEU A 174 -4.70 8.20 2.83
CA LEU A 174 -4.58 7.31 3.98
C LEU A 174 -5.66 7.58 5.03
N ALA A 175 -5.90 8.85 5.36
CA ALA A 175 -6.94 9.25 6.31
C ALA A 175 -8.35 8.91 5.79
N ALA A 176 -8.63 9.11 4.51
CA ALA A 176 -9.91 8.80 3.87
C ALA A 176 -10.21 7.29 3.90
N ILE A 177 -9.23 6.46 3.51
CA ILE A 177 -9.36 5.00 3.47
C ILE A 177 -9.45 4.38 4.88
N SER A 178 -8.86 5.04 5.88
CA SER A 178 -8.88 4.57 7.27
C SER A 178 -10.21 4.81 7.99
N ARG A 179 -11.19 5.50 7.37
CA ARG A 179 -12.50 5.74 7.99
C ARG A 179 -13.29 4.43 8.22
N PRO A 180 -14.06 4.31 9.32
CA PRO A 180 -14.15 5.25 10.44
C PRO A 180 -12.88 5.24 11.31
N LEU A 181 -12.53 6.41 11.85
CA LEU A 181 -11.33 6.56 12.67
C LEU A 181 -11.57 5.97 14.06
N ASN A 182 -10.68 5.07 14.47
CA ASN A 182 -10.56 4.63 15.86
C ASN A 182 -9.21 5.11 16.40
N LEU A 183 -8.99 5.00 17.71
CA LEU A 183 -7.75 5.45 18.33
C LEU A 183 -6.50 4.87 17.63
N ARG A 184 -6.50 3.56 17.31
CA ARG A 184 -5.38 2.89 16.64
C ARG A 184 -5.06 3.47 15.25
N ARG A 185 -6.08 3.66 14.42
CA ARG A 185 -5.94 4.26 13.08
C ARG A 185 -5.53 5.73 13.18
N ALA A 186 -6.09 6.47 14.13
CA ALA A 186 -5.70 7.85 14.40
C ALA A 186 -4.23 7.94 14.84
N THR A 187 -3.75 7.01 15.69
CA THR A 187 -2.33 6.94 16.07
C THR A 187 -1.45 6.66 14.85
N ILE A 188 -1.80 5.69 13.99
CA ILE A 188 -1.02 5.42 12.77
C ILE A 188 -0.93 6.68 11.90
N ILE A 189 -2.07 7.30 11.60
CA ILE A 189 -2.11 8.52 10.77
C ILE A 189 -1.30 9.65 11.42
N GLY A 190 -1.50 9.89 12.72
CA GLY A 190 -0.77 10.90 13.48
C GLY A 190 0.74 10.69 13.42
N THR A 191 1.20 9.45 13.61
CA THR A 191 2.62 9.10 13.49
C THR A 191 3.15 9.35 12.08
N MET A 192 2.35 9.13 11.03
CA MET A 192 2.79 9.43 9.65
C MET A 192 2.89 10.93 9.38
N TYR A 193 1.95 11.74 9.90
CA TYR A 193 2.06 13.20 9.82
C TYR A 193 3.27 13.73 10.59
N LEU A 194 3.55 13.20 11.78
CA LEU A 194 4.77 13.52 12.53
C LEU A 194 6.03 13.10 11.77
N GLY A 195 6.01 11.91 11.15
CA GLY A 195 7.08 11.44 10.28
C GLY A 195 7.33 12.36 9.09
N LEU A 196 6.27 12.90 8.47
CA LEU A 196 6.40 13.89 7.40
C LEU A 196 7.08 15.18 7.89
N VAL A 197 6.65 15.72 9.04
CA VAL A 197 7.28 16.90 9.65
C VAL A 197 8.76 16.64 9.93
N PHE A 198 9.10 15.45 10.43
CA PHE A 198 10.48 15.05 10.68
C PHE A 198 11.31 14.93 9.40
N VAL A 199 10.79 14.31 8.34
CA VAL A 199 11.50 14.14 7.05
C VAL A 199 11.70 15.48 6.33
N VAL A 200 10.75 16.39 6.43
CA VAL A 200 10.86 17.74 5.86
C VAL A 200 11.79 18.63 6.71
N GLY A 201 11.76 18.47 8.03
CA GLY A 201 12.59 19.21 8.98
C GLY A 201 14.06 18.77 9.01
N THR A 202 14.34 17.50 8.73
CA THR A 202 15.70 16.97 8.70
C THR A 202 16.38 17.19 7.34
N PRO A 203 17.66 17.58 7.30
CA PRO A 203 18.39 17.88 6.07
C PRO A 203 18.66 16.66 5.16
N PHE A 204 18.21 15.45 5.56
CA PHE A 204 18.33 14.21 4.78
C PHE A 204 17.67 14.29 3.39
N SER A 205 16.66 15.17 3.25
CA SER A 205 15.94 15.47 2.02
C SER A 205 16.58 16.59 1.16
N LYS A 206 17.55 17.33 1.71
CA LYS A 206 18.13 18.56 1.10
C LYS A 206 19.57 18.39 0.59
N THR A 207 20.32 17.38 1.01
CA THR A 207 21.73 17.23 0.64
C THR A 207 21.92 16.64 -0.77
N SER A 208 22.29 17.51 -1.71
CA SER A 208 22.81 17.20 -3.05
C SER A 208 24.34 17.12 -3.11
N SER A 209 25.02 16.66 -2.05
CA SER A 209 26.49 16.75 -1.96
C SER A 209 27.16 15.40 -1.69
N ALA A 210 26.80 14.36 -2.44
CA ALA A 210 27.56 13.10 -2.40
C ALA A 210 27.74 12.43 -3.77
N TRP A 211 27.25 13.04 -4.86
CA TRP A 211 27.37 12.47 -6.21
C TRP A 211 27.70 13.54 -7.27
N ASN A 212 28.47 14.56 -6.91
CA ASN A 212 29.24 15.36 -7.87
C ASN A 212 30.57 14.65 -8.13
N GLY A 213 30.49 13.45 -8.69
CA GLY A 213 31.63 12.70 -9.19
C GLY A 213 31.36 12.36 -10.65
N HIS A 214 31.80 13.24 -11.55
CA HIS A 214 32.01 13.03 -12.98
C HIS A 214 31.31 11.82 -13.61
N ARG A 215 30.30 12.10 -14.44
CA ARG A 215 30.17 11.49 -15.78
C ARG A 215 29.12 12.24 -16.59
N THR A 216 29.63 13.02 -17.53
CA THR A 216 29.11 13.08 -18.90
C THR A 216 28.65 11.68 -19.34
N ILE A 217 27.52 11.61 -20.04
CA ILE A 217 27.26 10.76 -21.22
C ILE A 217 25.73 10.77 -21.48
N PHE A 218 25.38 11.42 -22.60
CA PHE A 218 24.09 11.59 -23.29
C PHE A 218 22.99 12.43 -22.62
#